data_AF-A0A161XVS4-F1
#
_entry.id   AF-A0A161XVS4-F1
#
_cell.length_a   1.000
_cell.length_b   1.000
_cell.length_c   1.000
_cell.angle_alpha   90.00
_cell.angle_beta   90.00
_cell.angle_gamma   90.00
#
_symmetry.space_group_name_H-M   'P 1'
#
loop_
_entity.id
_entity.type
_entity.pdbx_description
1 polymer ?
#
loop_
_entity_poly.entity_id
_entity_poly.type
_entity_poly.pdbx_seq_one_letter_code
_entity_poly.pdbx_strand_id
1 'polypeptide(L)' 'MTESQALTRCKAGIAAWQNAFNNQDAHGCAAQYCHDAVMHARPFGTFTGREQIQQF' A
#
# COMPACT_ATOMS: atom_id res chain seq x y z
N MET A 1 -2.88 -20.80 -8.47
CA MET A 1 -2.79 -20.20 -7.13
C MET A 1 -4.01 -20.65 -6.36
N THR A 2 -3.85 -21.24 -5.18
CA THR A 2 -5.00 -21.58 -4.32
C THR A 2 -5.45 -20.36 -3.52
N GLU A 3 -6.68 -20.39 -3.02
CA GLU A 3 -7.23 -19.32 -2.18
C GLU A 3 -6.37 -19.06 -0.93
N SER A 4 -5.88 -20.14 -0.31
CA SER A 4 -4.97 -20.06 0.85
C SER A 4 -3.67 -19.32 0.51
N GLN A 5 -3.09 -19.57 -0.66
CA GLN A 5 -1.88 -18.86 -1.10
C GLN A 5 -2.15 -17.38 -1.37
N ALA A 6 -3.30 -17.05 -1.97
CA ALA A 6 -3.71 -15.66 -2.21
C ALA A 6 -3.88 -14.91 -0.87
N LEU A 7 -4.59 -15.50 0.08
CA LEU A 7 -4.82 -14.93 1.41
C LEU A 7 -3.51 -14.66 2.15
N THR A 8 -2.57 -15.61 2.13
CA THR A 8 -1.25 -15.44 2.76
C THR A 8 -0.48 -14.26 2.16
N ARG A 9 -0.50 -14.12 0.82
CA ARG A 9 0.15 -12.99 0.15
C ARG A 9 -0.49 -11.65 0.51
N CYS A 10 -1.81 -11.58 0.56
CA CYS A 10 -2.51 -10.35 0.97
C CYS A 10 -2.19 -9.98 2.42
N LYS A 11 -2.16 -10.96 3.34
CA LYS A 11 -1.78 -10.75 4.74
C LYS A 11 -0.34 -10.22 4.89
N ALA A 12 0.59 -10.77 4.11
CA ALA A 12 1.98 -10.29 4.12
C ALA A 12 2.08 -8.85 3.60
N GLY A 13 1.38 -8.52 2.50
CA GLY A 13 1.39 -7.16 1.93
C GLY A 13 0.82 -6.11 2.87
N ILE A 14 -0.33 -6.39 3.52
CA ILE A 14 -0.93 -5.43 4.46
C ILE A 14 -0.08 -5.26 5.72
N ALA A 15 0.56 -6.33 6.22
CA ALA A 15 1.47 -6.23 7.36
C ALA A 15 2.70 -5.38 7.04
N ALA A 16 3.29 -5.55 5.83
CA ALA A 16 4.39 -4.71 5.37
C ALA A 16 3.99 -3.24 5.26
N TRP A 17 2.79 -2.96 4.72
CA TRP A 17 2.26 -1.60 4.63
C TRP A 17 2.07 -0.96 6.02
N GLN A 18 1.48 -1.69 6.97
CA GLN A 18 1.25 -1.21 8.34
C GLN A 18 2.57 -0.89 9.06
N ASN A 19 3.57 -1.75 8.91
CA ASN A 19 4.89 -1.53 9.51
C ASN A 19 5.57 -0.28 8.93
N ALA A 20 5.52 -0.10 7.61
CA ALA A 20 6.05 1.10 6.96
C ALA A 20 5.32 2.37 7.44
N PHE A 21 3.98 2.33 7.51
CA PHE A 21 3.17 3.46 7.96
C PHE A 21 3.48 3.86 9.40
N ASN A 22 3.55 2.90 10.31
CA ASN A 22 3.87 3.15 11.73
C ASN A 22 5.29 3.70 11.93
N ASN A 23 6.20 3.42 10.99
CA ASN A 23 7.57 3.94 10.98
C ASN A 23 7.73 5.23 10.15
N GLN A 24 6.62 5.81 9.66
CA GLN A 24 6.63 7.00 8.80
C GLN A 24 7.45 6.81 7.50
N ASP A 25 7.55 5.58 7.00
CA ASP A 25 8.24 5.22 5.76
C ASP A 25 7.27 5.26 4.56
N ALA A 26 7.15 6.43 3.95
CA ALA A 26 6.29 6.64 2.78
C ALA A 26 6.68 5.78 1.57
N HIS A 27 7.99 5.53 1.37
CA HIS A 27 8.48 4.68 0.27
C HIS A 27 8.09 3.21 0.51
N GLY A 28 8.22 2.73 1.74
CA GLY A 28 7.77 1.40 2.15
C GLY A 28 6.26 1.19 1.97
N CYS A 29 5.45 2.20 2.30
CA CYS A 29 4.01 2.18 2.03
C CYS A 29 3.71 2.10 0.53
N ALA A 30 4.31 3.00 -0.26
CA ALA A 30 4.11 3.06 -1.71
C ALA A 30 4.52 1.76 -2.42
N ALA A 31 5.57 1.08 -1.94
CA ALA A 31 6.03 -0.19 -2.50
C ALA A 31 4.97 -1.31 -2.44
N GLN A 32 3.99 -1.24 -1.53
CA GLN A 32 2.91 -2.24 -1.42
C GLN A 32 1.75 -2.02 -2.41
N TYR A 33 1.74 -0.90 -3.14
CA TYR A 33 0.72 -0.61 -4.15
C TYR A 33 1.15 -1.05 -5.55
N CYS A 34 0.19 -1.43 -6.40
CA CYS A 34 0.41 -1.53 -7.84
C CYS A 34 0.83 -0.17 -8.43
N HIS A 35 1.52 -0.19 -9.57
CA HIS A 35 2.01 1.03 -10.24
C HIS A 35 0.90 2.07 -10.46
N ASP A 36 -0.29 1.62 -10.82
CA ASP A 36 -1.49 2.37 -11.19
C ASP A 36 -2.56 2.42 -10.08
N ALA A 37 -2.21 2.06 -8.84
CA ALA A 37 -3.18 2.00 -7.75
C ALA A 37 -3.75 3.38 -7.41
N VAL A 38 -5.00 3.40 -6.92
CA VAL A 38 -5.67 4.60 -6.43
C VAL A 38 -5.81 4.52 -4.92
N MET A 39 -5.21 5.45 -4.20
CA MET A 39 -5.34 5.61 -2.75
C MET A 39 -6.33 6.72 -2.41
N HIS A 40 -7.45 6.35 -1.78
CA HIS A 40 -8.43 7.29 -1.24
C HIS A 40 -8.14 7.60 0.23
N ALA A 41 -7.23 8.52 0.50
CA ALA A 41 -6.89 8.94 1.85
C ALA A 41 -7.86 10.05 2.32
N ARG A 42 -8.95 9.69 3.00
CA ARG A 42 -9.93 10.67 3.49
C ARG A 42 -9.51 11.26 4.84
N PRO A 43 -9.70 12.58 5.08
CA PRO A 43 -10.28 13.60 4.21
C PRO A 43 -9.26 14.29 3.27
N PHE A 44 -8.02 13.80 3.21
CA PHE A 44 -6.88 14.47 2.58
C PHE A 44 -6.93 14.53 1.05
N GLY A 45 -7.44 13.49 0.39
CA GLY A 45 -7.54 13.47 -1.07
C GLY A 45 -7.55 12.08 -1.70
N THR A 46 -7.28 12.07 -3.00
CA THR A 46 -7.15 10.88 -3.85
C THR A 46 -5.83 10.95 -4.59
N PHE A 47 -5.03 9.90 -4.47
CA PHE A 47 -3.71 9.80 -5.09
C PHE A 47 -3.72 8.65 -6.09
N THR A 48 -3.33 8.93 -7.33
CA THR A 48 -3.32 7.96 -8.43
C THR A 48 -1.88 7.65 -8.82
N GLY A 49 -1.56 6.36 -8.76
CA GLY A 49 -0.24 5.84 -9.05
C GLY A 49 0.72 5.89 -7.86
N ARG A 50 1.71 4.99 -7.89
CA ARG A 50 2.69 4.83 -6.81
C ARG A 50 3.46 6.12 -6.52
N GLU A 51 3.77 6.90 -7.56
CA GLU A 51 4.51 8.16 -7.43
C GLU A 51 3.74 9.20 -6.59
N GLN A 52 2.43 9.33 -6.79
CA GLN A 52 1.61 10.24 -6.00
C GLN A 52 1.42 9.72 -4.57
N ILE A 53 1.25 8.41 -4.41
CA ILE A 53 1.08 7.78 -3.10
C ILE A 53 2.34 7.93 -2.24
N GLN A 54 3.53 7.86 -2.83
CA GLN A 54 4.79 8.03 -2.11
C GLN A 54 5.02 9.44 -1.57
N GLN A 55 4.39 10.45 -2.18
CA GLN A 55 4.53 11.86 -1.79
C GLN A 55 3.54 12.28 -0.70
N PHE A 56 2.58 11.42 -0.35
CA PHE A 56 1.62 11.62 0.74
C PHE A 56 2.24 11.26 2.09
#